data_AF-A0A921E238-F1
#
_entry.id   AF-A0A921E238-F1
#
_cell.length_a   1.000
_cell.length_b   1.000
_cell.length_c   1.000
_cell.angle_alpha   90.00
_cell.angle_beta   90.00
_cell.angle_gamma   90.00
#
_symmetry.space_group_name_H-M   'P 1'
#
loop_
_entity.id
_entity.type
_entity.pdbx_description
1 polymer ?
#
loop_
_entity_poly.entity_id
_entity_poly.type
_entity_poly.pdbx_seq_one_letter_code
_entity_poly.pdbx_strand_id
1 'polypeptide(L)'
;MIFGPIGTRAPFLRAGRGVALAALAALGTLSTAAAAAPRDPTGTWLTQDGKARIRVEKCGPQEKNLCGYAVWLKTPLNDEGKPRVDFRNPDPKKRARASLGHQLILGLKLNEDAHYEGKIYNAEDGKFYDVTIWSDGPEELTVKGCLIAFLCQSQTWTRVNDTVPGQLTGPTNGANGPHADAEWAPKPAAGAAMTGGPAATGTTKPAAKPATPKAPAAPAQ
;
A
#
# COMPACT_ATOMS: atom_id res chain seq x y z
N MET A 1 31.40 88.74 71.46
CA MET A 1 31.10 89.13 70.05
C MET A 1 32.24 88.54 69.23
N ILE A 2 32.10 87.56 68.32
CA ILE A 2 31.11 87.32 67.25
C ILE A 2 31.06 85.81 66.95
N PHE A 3 29.82 85.29 66.91
CA PHE A 3 29.21 84.19 66.14
C PHE A 3 30.05 83.04 65.52
N GLY A 4 29.60 81.79 65.76
CA GLY A 4 29.79 80.62 64.87
C GLY A 4 28.90 80.71 63.60
N PRO A 5 28.55 79.63 62.85
CA PRO A 5 28.41 78.25 63.38
C PRO A 5 28.60 77.06 62.36
N ILE A 6 28.37 75.83 62.88
CA ILE A 6 27.69 74.62 62.30
C ILE A 6 28.24 74.04 60.98
N GLY A 7 28.76 72.81 60.93
CA GLY A 7 28.05 71.50 61.03
C GLY A 7 28.44 70.69 59.77
N THR A 8 28.47 69.36 59.67
CA THR A 8 27.93 68.24 60.44
C THR A 8 28.70 66.98 60.03
N ARG A 9 28.83 66.03 60.96
CA ARG A 9 29.49 64.71 60.82
C ARG A 9 28.70 63.75 59.93
N ALA A 10 29.36 62.67 59.47
CA ALA A 10 29.03 61.24 59.72
C ALA A 10 29.45 60.30 58.53
N PRO A 11 29.35 58.96 58.61
CA PRO A 11 30.50 58.08 58.87
C PRO A 11 30.74 56.96 57.83
N PHE A 12 31.84 56.22 58.06
CA PHE A 12 32.12 54.79 57.82
C PHE A 12 31.21 53.96 56.88
N LEU A 13 31.82 53.13 56.01
CA LEU A 13 31.80 51.66 56.18
C LEU A 13 32.78 50.94 55.22
N ARG A 14 33.39 49.87 55.74
CA ARG A 14 34.25 48.88 55.08
C ARG A 14 33.40 47.78 54.41
N ALA A 15 33.84 47.27 53.27
CA ALA A 15 33.63 45.89 52.77
C ALA A 15 34.55 45.71 51.54
N GLY A 16 35.19 44.59 51.20
CA GLY A 16 35.15 43.19 51.60
C GLY A 16 35.65 42.40 50.38
N ARG A 17 36.62 41.49 50.56
CA ARG A 17 37.23 40.65 49.48
C ARG A 17 36.20 39.69 48.86
N GLY A 18 36.27 39.46 47.55
CA GLY A 18 35.57 38.36 46.88
C GLY A 18 36.17 38.04 45.52
N VAL A 19 36.95 36.95 45.45
CA VAL A 19 37.44 36.34 44.21
C VAL A 19 36.26 35.66 43.52
N ALA A 20 35.93 36.09 42.30
CA ALA A 20 34.89 35.45 41.48
C ALA A 20 35.55 34.41 40.54
N LEU A 21 35.41 33.13 40.87
CA LEU A 21 35.65 32.01 39.96
C LEU A 21 34.42 31.85 39.05
N ALA A 22 34.55 32.21 37.78
CA ALA A 22 33.53 31.96 36.77
C ALA A 22 33.64 30.50 36.28
N ALA A 23 32.73 29.64 36.74
CA ALA A 23 32.55 28.30 36.19
C ALA A 23 31.65 28.39 34.94
N LEU A 24 32.23 28.26 33.75
CA LEU A 24 31.45 28.05 32.52
C LEU A 24 30.94 26.60 32.49
N ALA A 25 29.65 26.43 32.75
CA ALA A 25 28.95 25.19 32.47
C ALA A 25 28.70 25.07 30.96
N ALA A 26 29.48 24.24 30.27
CA ALA A 26 29.22 23.87 28.88
C ALA A 26 28.02 22.90 28.85
N LEU A 27 26.82 23.42 28.60
CA LEU A 27 25.66 22.59 28.27
C LEU A 27 25.87 22.00 26.86
N GLY A 28 26.37 20.77 26.82
CA GLY A 28 26.42 19.99 25.58
C GLY A 28 25.00 19.68 25.09
N THR A 29 24.65 20.19 23.91
CA THR A 29 23.45 19.79 23.19
C THR A 29 23.63 18.35 22.72
N LEU A 30 22.98 17.38 23.38
CA LEU A 30 22.84 16.05 22.81
C LEU A 30 21.93 16.16 21.57
N SER A 31 22.51 16.13 20.37
CA SER A 31 21.75 15.86 19.16
C SER A 31 21.21 14.44 19.23
N THR A 32 19.93 14.29 19.52
CA THR A 32 19.22 13.04 19.25
C THR A 32 19.18 12.87 17.72
N ALA A 33 19.95 11.93 17.20
CA ALA A 33 19.78 11.48 15.83
C ALA A 33 18.37 10.89 15.72
N ALA A 34 17.45 11.63 15.08
CA ALA A 34 16.15 11.10 14.75
C ALA A 34 16.37 9.96 13.75
N ALA A 35 16.19 8.71 14.20
CA ALA A 35 16.06 7.60 13.28
C ALA A 35 14.89 7.93 12.35
N ALA A 36 15.16 7.98 11.04
CA ALA A 36 14.11 8.22 10.06
C ALA A 36 13.05 7.14 10.24
N ALA A 37 11.81 7.54 10.52
CA ALA A 37 10.71 6.59 10.56
C ALA A 37 10.64 5.87 9.21
N PRO A 38 10.42 4.54 9.19
CA PRO A 38 10.21 3.82 7.94
C PRO A 38 9.10 4.51 7.16
N ARG A 39 9.37 4.76 5.87
CA ARG A 39 8.38 5.39 5.01
C ARG A 39 7.26 4.41 4.71
N ASP A 40 6.07 4.94 4.51
CA ASP A 40 4.92 4.11 4.19
C ASP A 40 5.07 3.47 2.79
N PRO A 41 5.13 2.14 2.68
CA PRO A 41 5.32 1.46 1.39
C PRO A 41 4.04 1.44 0.52
N THR A 42 2.94 2.05 0.96
CA THR A 42 1.69 2.09 0.19
C THR A 42 1.83 2.93 -1.09
N GLY A 43 1.06 2.56 -2.12
CA GLY A 43 1.05 3.24 -3.42
C GLY A 43 1.06 2.26 -4.60
N THR A 44 1.27 2.78 -5.81
CA THR A 44 1.42 1.95 -7.00
C THR A 44 2.86 1.97 -7.47
N TRP A 45 3.39 0.79 -7.78
CA TRP A 45 4.81 0.56 -8.03
C TRP A 45 5.00 -0.22 -9.32
N LEU A 46 5.85 0.27 -10.22
CA LEU A 46 6.30 -0.47 -11.39
C LEU A 46 7.41 -1.45 -10.97
N THR A 47 7.25 -2.73 -11.31
CA THR A 47 8.29 -3.74 -11.07
C THR A 47 9.59 -3.38 -11.79
N GLN A 48 10.73 -3.82 -11.26
CA GLN A 48 12.04 -3.49 -11.83
C GLN A 48 12.18 -3.89 -13.31
N ASP A 49 11.53 -4.99 -13.72
CA ASP A 49 11.53 -5.47 -15.10
C ASP A 49 10.47 -4.78 -16.00
N GLY A 50 9.68 -3.85 -15.43
CA GLY A 50 8.68 -3.07 -16.12
C GLY A 50 7.46 -3.85 -16.60
N LYS A 51 7.24 -5.07 -16.10
CA LYS A 51 6.16 -5.95 -16.58
C LYS A 51 4.84 -5.81 -15.83
N ALA A 52 4.86 -5.30 -14.61
CA ALA A 52 3.64 -5.15 -13.81
C ALA A 52 3.64 -3.84 -13.03
N ARG A 53 2.45 -3.29 -12.78
CA ARG A 53 2.24 -2.28 -11.73
C ARG A 53 1.53 -2.95 -10.58
N ILE A 54 2.12 -2.83 -9.40
CA ILE A 54 1.66 -3.44 -8.16
C ILE A 54 1.11 -2.34 -7.26
N ARG A 55 -0.16 -2.43 -6.90
CA ARG A 55 -0.76 -1.56 -5.90
C ARG A 55 -0.56 -2.19 -4.53
N VAL A 56 0.07 -1.47 -3.62
CA VAL A 56 0.41 -1.88 -2.27
C VAL A 56 -0.46 -1.09 -1.30
N GLU A 57 -1.15 -1.80 -0.41
CA GLU A 57 -2.16 -1.25 0.52
C GLU A 57 -2.02 -1.90 1.89
N LYS A 58 -2.52 -1.20 2.92
CA LYS A 58 -2.72 -1.82 4.23
C LYS A 58 -3.90 -2.80 4.18
N CYS A 59 -3.81 -3.88 4.93
CA CYS A 59 -4.84 -4.92 4.96
C CYS A 59 -4.87 -5.67 6.30
N GLY A 60 -5.84 -6.58 6.43
CA GLY A 60 -6.03 -7.39 7.62
C GLY A 60 -6.59 -6.60 8.82
N PRO A 61 -6.62 -7.23 10.00
CA PRO A 61 -7.14 -6.59 11.21
C PRO A 61 -6.38 -5.30 11.54
N GLN A 62 -7.11 -4.21 11.76
CA GLN A 62 -6.56 -2.91 12.12
C GLN A 62 -5.60 -2.32 11.06
N GLU A 63 -5.64 -2.78 9.81
CA GLU A 63 -4.79 -2.27 8.71
C GLU A 63 -3.28 -2.33 9.02
N LYS A 64 -2.87 -3.33 9.79
CA LYS A 64 -1.47 -3.49 10.23
C LYS A 64 -0.60 -4.22 9.23
N ASN A 65 -1.19 -5.07 8.39
CA ASN A 65 -0.46 -5.87 7.44
C ASN A 65 -0.35 -5.15 6.10
N LEU A 66 0.58 -5.59 5.26
CA LEU A 66 0.76 -5.08 3.90
C LEU A 66 0.29 -6.12 2.88
N CYS A 67 -0.61 -5.72 2.01
CA CYS A 67 -1.07 -6.52 0.88
C CYS A 67 -0.77 -5.80 -0.43
N GLY A 68 -0.88 -6.52 -1.54
CA GLY A 68 -0.66 -5.92 -2.83
C GLY A 68 -1.10 -6.75 -4.00
N TYR A 69 -1.41 -6.05 -5.09
CA TYR A 69 -2.24 -6.53 -6.18
C TYR A 69 -1.66 -6.13 -7.52
N ALA A 70 -1.69 -7.03 -8.51
CA ALA A 70 -1.29 -6.72 -9.88
C ALA A 70 -2.37 -5.87 -10.55
N VAL A 71 -2.25 -4.55 -10.52
CA VAL A 71 -3.27 -3.63 -11.09
C VAL A 71 -3.03 -3.32 -12.56
N TRP A 72 -1.87 -3.65 -13.09
CA TRP A 72 -1.59 -3.59 -14.52
C TRP A 72 -0.54 -4.63 -14.89
N LEU A 73 -0.66 -5.19 -16.09
CA LEU A 73 0.31 -6.11 -16.68
C LEU A 73 0.65 -5.61 -18.08
N LYS A 74 1.94 -5.63 -18.43
CA LYS A 74 2.42 -5.29 -19.78
C LYS A 74 1.84 -6.22 -20.84
N THR A 75 1.66 -7.49 -20.49
CA THR A 75 1.03 -8.52 -21.33
C THR A 75 -0.15 -9.12 -20.56
N PRO A 76 -1.34 -8.48 -20.61
CA PRO A 76 -2.52 -8.93 -19.86
C PRO A 76 -3.30 -10.04 -20.57
N LEU A 77 -3.10 -10.20 -21.88
CA LEU A 77 -3.75 -11.21 -22.71
C LEU A 77 -2.77 -12.35 -23.06
N ASN A 78 -3.31 -13.54 -23.34
CA ASN A 78 -2.57 -14.65 -23.92
C ASN A 78 -2.56 -14.56 -25.46
N ASP A 79 -1.94 -15.55 -26.12
CA ASP A 79 -1.81 -15.60 -27.58
C ASP A 79 -3.15 -15.71 -28.33
N GLU A 80 -4.22 -16.13 -27.64
CA GLU A 80 -5.59 -16.17 -28.15
C GLU A 80 -6.34 -14.83 -27.97
N GLY A 81 -5.69 -13.80 -27.42
CA GLY A 81 -6.32 -12.53 -27.10
C GLY A 81 -7.24 -12.56 -25.88
N LYS A 82 -7.21 -13.64 -25.09
CA LYS A 82 -8.01 -13.80 -23.86
C LYS A 82 -7.23 -13.33 -22.64
N PRO A 83 -7.89 -12.86 -21.57
CA PRO A 83 -7.23 -12.54 -20.31
C PRO A 83 -6.38 -13.72 -19.80
N ARG A 84 -5.15 -13.43 -19.38
CA ARG A 84 -4.31 -14.43 -18.71
C ARG A 84 -4.95 -14.85 -17.40
N VAL A 85 -4.87 -16.14 -17.12
CA VAL A 85 -5.31 -16.74 -15.87
C VAL A 85 -4.12 -17.34 -15.13
N ASP A 86 -4.26 -17.52 -13.82
CA ASP A 86 -3.24 -18.05 -12.94
C ASP A 86 -3.10 -19.59 -13.03
N PHE A 87 -2.94 -20.12 -14.23
CA PHE A 87 -2.99 -21.57 -14.50
C PHE A 87 -1.94 -22.40 -13.73
N ARG A 88 -0.87 -21.76 -13.24
CA ARG A 88 0.22 -22.38 -12.46
C ARG A 88 -0.06 -22.42 -10.96
N ASN A 89 -1.17 -21.85 -10.49
CA ASN A 89 -1.47 -21.82 -9.08
C ASN A 89 -1.50 -23.24 -8.48
N PRO A 90 -0.80 -23.48 -7.36
CA PRO A 90 -0.85 -24.78 -6.71
C PRO A 90 -2.26 -25.13 -6.20
N ASP A 91 -3.08 -24.15 -5.85
CA ASP A 91 -4.50 -24.32 -5.54
C ASP A 91 -5.33 -24.39 -6.85
N PRO A 92 -5.96 -25.54 -7.16
CA PRO A 92 -6.80 -25.69 -8.36
C PRO A 92 -7.93 -24.68 -8.44
N LYS A 93 -8.48 -24.23 -7.30
CA LYS A 93 -9.59 -23.25 -7.25
C LYS A 93 -9.15 -21.86 -7.70
N LYS A 94 -7.86 -21.56 -7.61
CA LYS A 94 -7.28 -20.28 -8.03
C LYS A 94 -6.79 -20.29 -9.47
N ARG A 95 -6.68 -21.46 -10.13
CA ARG A 95 -6.12 -21.57 -11.50
C ARG A 95 -6.91 -20.83 -12.58
N ALA A 96 -8.21 -20.63 -12.36
CA ALA A 96 -9.08 -19.91 -13.27
C ALA A 96 -9.15 -18.40 -12.97
N ARG A 97 -8.51 -17.90 -11.90
CA ARG A 97 -8.53 -16.48 -11.57
C ARG A 97 -7.72 -15.68 -12.59
N ALA A 98 -8.17 -14.48 -12.93
CA ALA A 98 -7.41 -13.59 -13.79
C ALA A 98 -6.06 -13.24 -13.16
N SER A 99 -5.00 -13.22 -13.96
CA SER A 99 -3.68 -12.74 -13.50
C SER A 99 -3.69 -11.24 -13.24
N LEU A 100 -4.53 -10.48 -13.95
CA LEU A 100 -4.78 -9.07 -13.61
C LEU A 100 -5.73 -9.00 -12.41
N GLY A 101 -5.36 -8.21 -11.41
CA GLY A 101 -6.17 -7.92 -10.22
C GLY A 101 -6.00 -8.88 -9.05
N HIS A 102 -5.30 -10.00 -9.21
CA HIS A 102 -5.08 -10.92 -8.10
C HIS A 102 -4.09 -10.37 -7.06
N GLN A 103 -4.24 -10.84 -5.82
CA GLN A 103 -3.33 -10.54 -4.73
C GLN A 103 -2.04 -11.37 -4.83
N LEU A 104 -0.89 -10.68 -4.77
CA LEU A 104 0.45 -11.28 -4.77
C LEU A 104 1.21 -11.06 -3.47
N ILE A 105 1.03 -9.92 -2.78
CA ILE A 105 1.65 -9.68 -1.47
C ILE A 105 0.64 -10.11 -0.39
N LEU A 106 1.04 -11.07 0.44
CA LEU A 106 0.14 -11.85 1.30
C LEU A 106 0.26 -11.43 2.77
N GLY A 107 -0.23 -10.22 3.06
CA GLY A 107 -0.38 -9.74 4.44
C GLY A 107 0.92 -9.71 5.24
N LEU A 108 1.96 -9.09 4.69
CA LEU A 108 3.26 -8.95 5.34
C LEU A 108 3.11 -8.19 6.67
N LYS A 109 3.89 -8.58 7.68
CA LYS A 109 3.85 -8.00 9.01
C LYS A 109 5.05 -7.09 9.23
N LEU A 110 4.86 -6.02 9.97
CA LEU A 110 5.96 -5.15 10.38
C LEU A 110 6.87 -5.91 11.35
N ASN A 111 8.18 -5.87 11.10
CA ASN A 111 9.21 -6.46 11.96
C ASN A 111 9.92 -5.37 12.78
N GLU A 112 10.92 -5.77 13.58
CA GLU A 112 11.66 -4.89 14.49
C GLU A 112 12.51 -3.84 13.77
N ASP A 113 12.97 -4.15 12.55
CA ASP A 113 13.69 -3.22 11.66
C ASP A 113 12.75 -2.26 10.94
N ALA A 114 11.45 -2.32 11.27
CA ALA A 114 10.42 -1.48 10.68
C ALA A 114 10.23 -1.75 9.17
N HIS A 115 10.51 -2.98 8.76
CA HIS A 115 10.26 -3.52 7.42
C HIS A 115 9.06 -4.48 7.44
N TYR A 116 8.48 -4.74 6.27
CA TYR A 116 7.36 -5.67 6.12
C TYR A 116 7.84 -7.04 5.65
N GLU A 117 7.58 -8.08 6.45
CA GLU A 117 8.04 -9.46 6.23
C GLU A 117 6.88 -10.42 6.00
N GLY A 118 7.07 -11.39 5.12
CA GLY A 118 6.11 -12.47 4.89
C GLY A 118 6.30 -13.10 3.51
N LYS A 119 5.20 -13.41 2.82
CA LYS A 119 5.24 -14.11 1.54
C LYS A 119 4.67 -13.29 0.37
N ILE A 120 5.31 -13.44 -0.79
CA ILE A 120 4.76 -13.08 -2.10
C ILE A 120 4.46 -14.33 -2.91
N TYR A 121 3.36 -14.32 -3.64
CA TYR A 121 3.04 -15.28 -4.69
C TYR A 121 3.45 -14.76 -6.07
N ASN A 122 4.13 -15.56 -6.88
CA ASN A 122 4.42 -15.25 -8.28
C ASN A 122 3.55 -16.11 -9.22
N ALA A 123 2.63 -15.48 -9.94
CA ALA A 123 1.77 -16.18 -10.90
C ALA A 123 2.52 -16.71 -12.14
N GLU A 124 3.72 -16.19 -12.44
CA GLU A 124 4.50 -16.64 -13.60
C GLU A 124 5.10 -18.03 -13.42
N ASP A 125 5.42 -18.42 -12.19
CA ASP A 125 6.01 -19.72 -11.85
C ASP A 125 5.17 -20.55 -10.86
N GLY A 126 4.12 -19.96 -10.27
CA GLY A 126 3.24 -20.61 -9.32
C GLY A 126 3.84 -20.78 -7.91
N LYS A 127 4.92 -20.06 -7.59
CA LYS A 127 5.67 -20.24 -6.33
C LYS A 127 5.42 -19.13 -5.33
N PHE A 128 5.74 -19.43 -4.08
CA PHE A 128 5.76 -18.49 -2.98
C PHE A 128 7.19 -18.21 -2.56
N TYR A 129 7.48 -16.94 -2.26
CA TYR A 129 8.79 -16.47 -1.84
C TYR A 129 8.67 -15.77 -0.51
N ASP A 130 9.59 -16.08 0.42
CA ASP A 130 9.78 -15.26 1.61
C ASP A 130 10.43 -13.94 1.20
N VAL A 131 9.82 -12.84 1.64
CA VAL A 131 10.25 -11.50 1.26
C VAL A 131 10.29 -10.55 2.45
N THR A 132 11.13 -9.54 2.32
CA THR A 132 11.15 -8.34 3.14
C THR A 132 11.00 -7.12 2.23
N ILE A 133 10.09 -6.22 2.57
CA ILE A 133 9.77 -5.01 1.82
C ILE A 133 9.99 -3.78 2.69
N TRP A 134 10.66 -2.78 2.13
CA TRP A 134 10.84 -1.47 2.75
C TRP A 134 11.01 -0.39 1.68
N SER A 135 10.94 0.88 2.10
CA SER A 135 11.08 2.02 1.20
C SER A 135 12.21 2.93 1.69
N ASP A 136 13.29 2.99 0.90
CA ASP A 136 14.47 3.82 1.16
C ASP A 136 14.25 5.29 0.73
N GLY A 137 13.29 5.52 -0.18
CA GLY A 137 13.01 6.79 -0.86
C GLY A 137 11.53 6.96 -1.14
N PRO A 138 10.99 8.18 -1.30
CA PRO A 138 9.58 8.34 -1.70
C PRO A 138 9.29 7.62 -3.03
N GLU A 139 10.25 7.55 -3.95
CA GLU A 139 10.06 6.99 -5.30
C GLU A 139 10.52 5.53 -5.46
N GLU A 140 11.01 4.89 -4.39
CA GLU A 140 11.59 3.56 -4.45
C GLU A 140 11.03 2.63 -3.36
N LEU A 141 10.71 1.41 -3.78
CA LEU A 141 10.34 0.30 -2.91
C LEU A 141 11.29 -0.86 -3.15
N THR A 142 12.01 -1.26 -2.10
CA THR A 142 12.90 -2.40 -2.14
C THR A 142 12.11 -3.66 -1.77
N VAL A 143 12.15 -4.66 -2.64
CA VAL A 143 11.56 -5.99 -2.44
C VAL A 143 12.68 -7.02 -2.47
N LYS A 144 13.08 -7.52 -1.30
CA LYS A 144 14.10 -8.56 -1.18
C LYS A 144 13.43 -9.91 -1.00
N GLY A 145 13.65 -10.83 -1.93
CA GLY A 145 13.17 -12.21 -1.85
C GLY A 145 14.31 -13.21 -1.70
N CYS A 146 14.09 -14.26 -0.91
CA CYS A 146 15.07 -15.34 -0.75
C CYS A 146 14.50 -16.66 -1.29
N LEU A 147 15.21 -17.28 -2.24
CA LEU A 147 14.84 -18.59 -2.80
C LEU A 147 15.17 -19.73 -1.82
N ILE A 148 16.28 -19.58 -1.11
CA ILE A 148 16.86 -20.44 -0.08
C ILE A 148 17.60 -19.52 0.90
N ALA A 149 17.82 -19.96 2.15
CA ALA A 149 18.26 -19.11 3.27
C ALA A 149 19.45 -18.16 2.99
N PHE A 150 20.30 -18.46 2.00
CA PHE A 150 21.47 -17.67 1.62
C PHE A 150 21.41 -17.05 0.21
N LEU A 151 20.46 -17.43 -0.65
CA LEU A 151 20.34 -16.89 -2.01
C LEU A 151 19.18 -15.91 -2.10
N CYS A 152 19.44 -14.70 -1.63
CA CYS A 152 18.51 -13.59 -1.70
C CYS A 152 18.83 -12.69 -2.89
N GLN A 153 17.79 -12.16 -3.52
CA GLN A 153 17.87 -11.14 -4.56
C GLN A 153 16.95 -9.99 -4.18
N SER A 154 17.39 -8.77 -4.47
CA SER A 154 16.59 -7.57 -4.26
C SER A 154 16.13 -7.02 -5.61
N GLN A 155 14.90 -6.52 -5.63
CA GLN A 155 14.39 -5.68 -6.70
C GLN A 155 14.09 -4.29 -6.16
N THR A 156 14.35 -3.28 -6.98
CA THR A 156 13.91 -1.91 -6.72
C THR A 156 12.75 -1.60 -7.64
N TRP A 157 11.57 -1.42 -7.06
CA TRP A 157 10.37 -1.00 -7.78
C TRP A 157 10.24 0.52 -7.72
N THR A 158 9.77 1.11 -8.82
CA THR A 158 9.68 2.57 -8.97
C THR A 158 8.25 3.02 -8.74
N ARG A 159 8.05 4.08 -7.96
CA ARG A 159 6.71 4.65 -7.75
C ARG A 159 6.14 5.17 -9.07
N VAL A 160 4.85 4.96 -9.27
CA VAL A 160 4.09 5.52 -10.39
C VAL A 160 2.82 6.19 -9.87
N ASN A 161 2.54 7.39 -10.39
CA ASN A 161 1.39 8.20 -10.01
C ASN A 161 0.42 8.45 -11.19
N ASP A 162 0.74 7.92 -12.38
CA ASP A 162 -0.08 7.98 -13.58
C ASP A 162 -0.99 6.75 -13.72
N THR A 163 -2.02 6.88 -14.57
CA THR A 163 -2.87 5.76 -14.97
C THR A 163 -2.57 5.40 -16.41
N VAL A 164 -2.21 4.13 -16.66
CA VAL A 164 -2.02 3.61 -18.02
C VAL A 164 -3.24 2.84 -18.52
N PRO A 165 -3.44 2.71 -19.84
CA PRO A 165 -4.52 1.90 -20.39
C PRO A 165 -4.54 0.47 -19.82
N GLY A 166 -5.72 0.03 -19.41
CA GLY A 166 -5.92 -1.30 -18.81
C GLY A 166 -5.51 -1.42 -17.34
N GLN A 167 -5.06 -0.34 -16.69
CA GLN A 167 -4.80 -0.35 -15.25
C GLN A 167 -6.12 -0.33 -14.47
N LEU A 168 -6.22 -1.21 -13.47
CA LEU A 168 -7.32 -1.21 -12.50
C LEU A 168 -7.19 0.01 -11.58
N THR A 169 -8.24 0.83 -11.53
CA THR A 169 -8.26 2.09 -10.76
C THR A 169 -9.26 2.07 -9.61
N GLY A 170 -10.18 1.09 -9.60
CA GLY A 170 -11.22 0.98 -8.58
C GLY A 170 -10.70 0.51 -7.21
N PRO A 171 -11.49 0.66 -6.15
CA PRO A 171 -11.13 0.18 -4.82
C PRO A 171 -10.98 -1.34 -4.80
N THR A 172 -10.13 -1.86 -3.91
CA THR A 172 -9.99 -3.32 -3.71
C THR A 172 -11.34 -3.94 -3.38
N ASN A 173 -11.70 -5.03 -4.06
CA ASN A 173 -13.00 -5.71 -4.03
C ASN A 173 -14.19 -4.90 -4.57
N GLY A 174 -13.96 -3.74 -5.20
CA GLY A 174 -14.99 -2.94 -5.84
C GLY A 174 -14.98 -3.03 -7.37
N ALA A 175 -15.85 -2.23 -7.98
CA ALA A 175 -15.93 -2.14 -9.44
C ALA A 175 -14.60 -1.67 -10.02
N ASN A 176 -14.10 -2.39 -11.03
CA ASN A 176 -12.84 -2.09 -11.73
C ASN A 176 -11.59 -2.02 -10.83
N GLY A 177 -11.62 -2.70 -9.68
CA GLY A 177 -10.50 -2.82 -8.76
C GLY A 177 -9.94 -4.25 -8.71
N PRO A 178 -8.77 -4.43 -8.06
CA PRO A 178 -8.23 -5.74 -7.76
C PRO A 178 -9.08 -6.48 -6.72
N HIS A 179 -8.84 -7.79 -6.59
CA HIS A 179 -9.56 -8.67 -5.68
C HIS A 179 -8.62 -9.21 -4.61
N ALA A 180 -9.01 -9.04 -3.34
CA ALA A 180 -8.35 -9.68 -2.22
C ALA A 180 -8.67 -11.18 -2.19
N ASP A 181 -7.66 -11.98 -1.87
CA ASP A 181 -7.89 -13.38 -1.55
C ASP A 181 -8.72 -13.43 -0.24
N ALA A 182 -9.61 -14.41 -0.12
CA ALA A 182 -10.57 -14.49 0.98
C ALA A 182 -9.94 -14.49 2.39
N GLU A 183 -8.69 -14.95 2.50
CA GLU A 183 -7.90 -14.92 3.73
C GLU A 183 -7.54 -13.50 4.20
N TRP A 184 -7.38 -12.57 3.26
CA TRP A 184 -6.93 -11.19 3.50
C TRP A 184 -8.01 -10.14 3.28
N ALA A 185 -9.16 -10.55 2.73
CA ALA A 185 -10.33 -9.70 2.62
C ALA A 185 -10.77 -9.22 4.01
N PRO A 186 -11.21 -7.96 4.16
CA PRO A 186 -11.83 -7.50 5.39
C PRO A 186 -12.96 -8.46 5.76
N LYS A 187 -12.93 -9.02 6.98
CA LYS A 187 -14.08 -9.77 7.49
C LYS A 187 -15.27 -8.80 7.44
N PRO A 188 -16.42 -9.19 6.86
CA PRO A 188 -17.58 -8.32 6.88
C PRO A 188 -17.84 -7.88 8.32
N ALA A 189 -17.86 -6.57 8.56
CA ALA A 189 -18.34 -6.05 9.82
C ALA A 189 -19.75 -6.62 10.01
N ALA A 190 -19.99 -7.31 11.12
CA ALA A 190 -21.31 -7.80 11.46
C ALA A 190 -22.27 -6.59 11.48
N GLY A 191 -23.06 -6.43 10.41
CA GLY A 191 -23.95 -5.28 10.25
C GLY A 191 -24.06 -4.69 8.83
N ALA A 192 -23.12 -4.96 7.92
CA ALA A 192 -23.30 -4.57 6.52
C ALA A 192 -24.23 -5.59 5.83
N ALA A 193 -25.54 -5.35 5.95
CA ALA A 193 -26.55 -6.06 5.19
C ALA A 193 -26.20 -5.99 3.70
N MET A 194 -25.88 -7.15 3.12
CA MET A 194 -26.08 -7.39 1.70
C MET A 194 -27.53 -6.98 1.40
N THR A 195 -27.74 -5.87 0.69
CA THR A 195 -29.01 -5.62 0.02
C THR A 195 -29.10 -6.59 -1.16
N GLY A 196 -29.35 -7.85 -0.83
CA GLY A 196 -29.79 -8.87 -1.77
C GLY A 196 -31.16 -8.44 -2.28
N GLY A 197 -31.21 -8.01 -3.53
CA GLY A 197 -32.47 -7.98 -4.28
C GLY A 197 -33.04 -9.41 -4.32
N PRO A 198 -34.35 -9.61 -4.09
CA PRO A 198 -34.91 -10.94 -3.98
C PRO A 198 -34.78 -11.69 -5.32
N ALA A 199 -34.32 -12.93 -5.22
CA ALA A 199 -34.46 -13.94 -6.24
C ALA A 199 -35.95 -14.15 -6.54
N ALA A 200 -36.39 -13.73 -7.72
CA ALA A 200 -37.67 -14.15 -8.28
C ALA A 200 -37.45 -15.47 -9.03
N THR A 201 -37.80 -16.57 -8.39
CA THR A 201 -38.08 -17.84 -9.05
C THR A 201 -39.34 -17.69 -9.90
N GLY A 202 -39.18 -17.64 -11.21
CA GLY A 202 -40.27 -17.66 -12.19
C GLY A 202 -39.95 -18.64 -13.31
N THR A 203 -40.45 -19.86 -13.19
CA THR A 203 -40.49 -20.87 -14.25
C THR A 203 -41.26 -20.33 -15.45
N THR A 204 -40.63 -20.18 -16.61
CA THR A 204 -41.33 -19.98 -17.89
C THR A 204 -40.86 -20.96 -18.96
N LYS A 205 -41.85 -21.71 -19.43
CA LYS A 205 -41.91 -22.67 -20.54
C LYS A 205 -41.53 -22.00 -21.88
N PRO A 206 -40.87 -22.69 -22.83
CA PRO A 206 -40.52 -22.08 -24.11
C PRO A 206 -41.75 -21.96 -25.03
N ALA A 207 -42.00 -20.75 -25.53
CA ALA A 207 -43.02 -20.46 -26.53
C ALA A 207 -42.38 -20.04 -27.86
N ALA A 208 -43.10 -20.38 -28.93
CA ALA A 208 -42.63 -20.62 -30.28
C ALA A 208 -42.17 -19.38 -31.08
N LYS A 209 -41.34 -19.67 -32.09
CA LYS A 209 -40.86 -18.78 -33.16
C LYS A 209 -42.03 -18.13 -33.94
N PRO A 210 -42.05 -16.79 -34.11
CA PRO A 210 -42.99 -16.15 -35.03
C PRO A 210 -42.59 -16.40 -36.49
N ALA A 211 -43.54 -16.85 -37.30
CA ALA A 211 -43.43 -16.92 -38.76
C ALA A 211 -43.74 -15.55 -39.39
N THR A 212 -42.94 -15.19 -40.39
CA THR A 212 -43.04 -13.99 -41.24
C THR A 212 -44.35 -13.93 -42.04
N PRO A 213 -45.04 -12.77 -42.08
CA PRO A 213 -46.05 -12.49 -43.11
C PRO A 213 -45.40 -12.02 -44.42
N LYS A 214 -45.85 -12.62 -45.52
CA LYS A 214 -45.51 -12.33 -46.91
C LYS A 214 -46.19 -11.02 -47.38
N ALA A 215 -45.44 -10.09 -47.95
CA ALA A 215 -45.98 -8.87 -48.55
C ALA A 215 -46.71 -9.17 -49.87
N PRO A 216 -47.83 -8.50 -50.18
CA PRO A 216 -48.50 -8.59 -51.47
C PRO A 216 -47.79 -7.72 -52.54
N ALA A 217 -47.79 -8.23 -53.77
CA ALA A 217 -47.20 -7.61 -54.95
C ALA A 217 -47.98 -6.34 -55.39
N ALA A 218 -47.23 -5.32 -55.82
CA ALA A 218 -47.77 -4.14 -56.50
C ALA A 218 -47.94 -4.42 -58.01
N PRO A 219 -48.96 -3.84 -58.67
CA PRO A 219 -49.16 -4.00 -60.11
C PRO A 219 -48.22 -3.09 -60.94
N ALA A 220 -47.95 -3.55 -62.16
CA ALA A 220 -47.06 -2.96 -63.14
C ALA A 220 -47.52 -1.60 -63.69
N GLN A 221 -46.54 -0.79 -64.09
CA GLN A 221 -46.60 0.15 -65.21
C GLN A 221 -45.51 -0.25 -66.20
#